data_AF-A0A0C3NFV9-F1
#
_entry.id   AF-A0A0C3NFV9-F1
#
_cell.length_a   1.000
_cell.length_b   1.000
_cell.length_c   1.000
_cell.angle_alpha   90.00
_cell.angle_beta   90.00
_cell.angle_gamma   90.00
#
_symmetry.space_group_name_H-M   'P 1'
#
loop_
_entity.id
_entity.type
_entity.pdbx_description
1 polymer ?
#
loop_
_entity_poly.entity_id
_entity_poly.type
_entity_poly.pdbx_seq_one_letter_code
_entity_poly.pdbx_strand_id
1 'polypeptide(L)'
;MPAATRSAQRTNPAQIAMMMDLKPFRGDEDEMQDPQTFLCTFKHIMQMVALTDEMEKIKALQDYLALHSEVQRWYDGLSSSQKVIWTELEKAFNEQWEPLPTAVKTQEAYQEELTMLTLKDKEVGTRKEVGGTKVWVHIVWAKEALHLAKAVGVERDIGLIHIIHKQLPKVIQKLMKKKYMSFEDLASEVWGLDVEEIQREKEELDKKKKEEDERER
;
A
#
# COMPACT_ATOMS: atom_id res chain seq x y z
N MET A 1 -11.83 1.87 -54.19
CA MET A 1 -11.10 2.76 -53.25
C MET A 1 -12.04 3.10 -52.10
N PRO A 2 -11.99 2.42 -50.94
CA PRO A 2 -12.83 2.80 -49.81
C PRO A 2 -12.14 3.87 -48.97
N ALA A 3 -12.88 4.93 -48.66
CA ALA A 3 -12.47 6.00 -47.75
C ALA A 3 -12.43 5.47 -46.31
N ALA A 4 -11.26 5.59 -45.66
CA ALA A 4 -11.11 5.26 -44.24
C ALA A 4 -11.65 6.43 -43.41
N THR A 5 -12.83 6.23 -42.81
CA THR A 5 -13.39 7.10 -41.79
C THR A 5 -12.49 7.04 -40.55
N ARG A 6 -11.77 8.13 -40.28
CA ARG A 6 -10.95 8.28 -39.07
C ARG A 6 -11.90 8.36 -37.87
N SER A 7 -11.94 7.30 -37.07
CA SER A 7 -12.72 7.22 -35.83
C SER A 7 -12.25 8.31 -34.86
N ALA A 8 -13.11 9.26 -34.53
CA ALA A 8 -12.88 10.19 -33.44
C ALA A 8 -13.00 9.41 -32.12
N GLN A 9 -11.88 9.18 -31.44
CA GLN A 9 -11.90 8.68 -30.07
C GLN A 9 -12.67 9.67 -29.20
N ARG A 10 -13.86 9.27 -28.75
CA ARG A 10 -14.61 10.00 -27.72
C ARG A 10 -13.82 9.92 -26.42
N THR A 11 -13.35 11.07 -25.95
CA THR A 11 -12.76 11.23 -24.61
C THR A 11 -13.82 10.89 -23.56
N ASN A 12 -13.48 10.00 -22.63
CA ASN A 12 -14.36 9.52 -21.57
C ASN A 12 -14.52 10.62 -20.49
N PRO A 13 -15.73 10.89 -19.94
CA PRO A 13 -15.93 11.88 -18.87
C PRO A 13 -15.05 11.68 -17.64
N ALA A 14 -14.64 10.44 -17.30
CA ALA A 14 -13.67 10.20 -16.23
C ALA A 14 -12.25 10.71 -16.56
N GLN A 15 -11.87 10.70 -17.85
CA GLN A 15 -10.60 11.25 -18.34
C GLN A 15 -10.59 12.78 -18.26
N ILE A 16 -11.74 13.40 -18.57
CA ILE A 16 -11.91 14.87 -18.45
C ILE A 16 -11.83 15.30 -16.97
N ALA A 17 -12.43 14.53 -16.06
CA ALA A 17 -12.38 14.81 -14.62
C ALA A 17 -10.94 14.73 -14.06
N MET A 18 -10.18 13.68 -14.37
CA MET A 18 -8.79 13.55 -13.92
C MET A 18 -7.84 14.62 -14.49
N MET A 19 -8.07 15.09 -15.73
CA MET A 19 -7.32 16.23 -16.31
C MET A 19 -7.66 17.57 -15.62
N MET A 20 -8.87 17.73 -15.10
CA MET A 20 -9.31 18.94 -14.41
C MET A 20 -8.93 18.98 -12.93
N ASP A 21 -8.63 17.83 -12.32
CA ASP A 21 -8.30 17.73 -10.89
C ASP A 21 -6.79 17.82 -10.58
N LEU A 22 -5.91 17.70 -11.59
CA LEU A 22 -4.47 17.89 -11.38
C LEU A 22 -4.17 19.39 -11.19
N LYS A 23 -4.07 19.79 -9.92
CA LYS A 23 -3.68 21.15 -9.54
C LYS A 23 -2.27 21.50 -10.05
N PRO A 24 -2.04 22.72 -10.57
CA PRO A 24 -0.73 23.17 -10.96
C PRO A 24 0.27 23.05 -9.81
N PHE A 25 1.45 22.52 -10.08
CA PHE A 25 2.51 22.34 -9.09
C PHE A 25 3.23 23.67 -8.87
N ARG A 26 3.45 24.10 -7.63
CA ARG A 26 4.25 25.31 -7.33
C ARG A 26 5.68 25.00 -6.91
N GLY A 27 5.88 23.86 -6.24
CA GLY A 27 7.20 23.42 -5.79
C GLY A 27 7.75 24.20 -4.60
N ASP A 28 6.91 24.94 -3.88
CA ASP A 28 7.29 25.70 -2.67
C ASP A 28 7.21 24.77 -1.43
N GLU A 29 8.08 24.97 -0.41
CA GLU A 29 8.16 24.14 0.81
C GLU A 29 6.87 24.10 1.67
N ASP A 30 5.97 25.07 1.48
CA ASP A 30 4.72 25.24 2.25
C ASP A 30 3.52 24.49 1.62
N GLU A 31 3.74 23.80 0.49
CA GLU A 31 2.69 23.10 -0.26
C GLU A 31 2.64 21.61 0.08
N MET A 32 1.47 21.09 0.45
CA MET A 32 1.25 19.65 0.73
C MET A 32 1.32 18.75 -0.52
N GLN A 33 1.68 19.29 -1.68
CA GLN A 33 1.76 18.52 -2.92
C GLN A 33 3.07 17.75 -2.98
N ASP A 34 2.99 16.42 -2.86
CA ASP A 34 4.12 15.54 -3.06
C ASP A 34 4.61 15.62 -4.53
N PRO A 35 5.86 16.07 -4.78
CA PRO A 35 6.39 16.26 -6.14
C PRO A 35 6.38 14.98 -6.98
N GLN A 36 6.59 13.82 -6.34
CA GLN A 36 6.62 12.52 -7.01
C GLN A 36 5.21 12.05 -7.41
N THR A 37 4.23 12.25 -6.53
CA THR A 37 2.82 11.98 -6.80
C THR A 37 2.32 12.85 -7.94
N PHE A 38 2.72 14.13 -7.99
CA PHE A 38 2.41 15.01 -9.12
C PHE A 38 2.98 14.45 -10.44
N LEU A 39 4.28 14.13 -10.47
CA LEU A 39 4.93 13.64 -11.69
C LEU A 39 4.36 12.29 -12.17
N CYS A 40 4.09 11.37 -11.25
CA CYS A 40 3.43 10.09 -11.55
C CYS A 40 2.01 10.30 -12.10
N THR A 41 1.23 11.20 -11.49
CA THR A 41 -0.14 11.50 -11.94
C THR A 41 -0.12 12.14 -13.33
N PHE A 42 0.79 13.10 -13.57
CA PHE A 42 0.98 13.71 -14.88
C PHE A 42 1.34 12.66 -15.94
N LYS A 43 2.30 11.77 -15.67
CA LYS A 43 2.68 10.67 -16.58
C LYS A 43 1.49 9.76 -16.89
N HIS A 44 0.69 9.41 -15.88
CA HIS A 44 -0.50 8.60 -16.06
C HIS A 44 -1.52 9.28 -16.98
N ILE A 45 -1.78 10.57 -16.79
CA ILE A 45 -2.66 11.37 -17.66
C ILE A 45 -2.14 11.37 -19.10
N MET A 46 -0.83 11.63 -19.30
CA MET A 46 -0.23 11.62 -20.64
C MET A 46 -0.36 10.25 -21.34
N GLN A 47 -0.21 9.16 -20.61
CA GLN A 47 -0.45 7.81 -21.13
C GLN A 47 -1.92 7.59 -21.51
N MET A 48 -2.87 8.08 -20.70
CA MET A 48 -4.30 7.96 -20.97
C MET A 48 -4.75 8.74 -22.21
N VAL A 49 -4.16 9.91 -22.47
CA VAL A 49 -4.43 10.70 -23.69
C VAL A 49 -3.59 10.24 -24.89
N ALA A 50 -2.85 9.14 -24.75
CA ALA A 50 -1.97 8.56 -25.77
C ALA A 50 -0.94 9.56 -26.33
N LEU A 51 -0.51 10.51 -25.50
CA LEU A 51 0.47 11.52 -25.90
C LEU A 51 1.86 10.93 -25.71
N THR A 52 2.46 10.50 -26.82
CA THR A 52 3.74 9.78 -26.82
C THR A 52 4.93 10.65 -27.18
N ASP A 53 4.71 11.75 -27.90
CA ASP A 53 5.75 12.69 -28.32
C ASP A 53 6.38 13.42 -27.12
N GLU A 54 7.71 13.42 -27.03
CA GLU A 54 8.42 13.99 -25.90
C GLU A 54 8.30 15.52 -25.83
N MET A 55 8.30 16.19 -26.98
CA MET A 55 8.21 17.65 -27.01
C MET A 55 6.81 18.11 -26.62
N GLU A 56 5.77 17.40 -27.04
CA GLU A 56 4.40 17.63 -26.60
C GLU A 56 4.23 17.35 -25.10
N LYS A 57 4.87 16.31 -24.54
CA LYS A 57 4.84 16.03 -23.09
C LYS A 57 5.46 17.17 -22.30
N ILE A 58 6.59 17.68 -22.74
CA ILE A 58 7.30 18.76 -22.05
C ILE A 58 6.48 20.06 -22.07
N LYS A 59 5.87 20.37 -23.22
CA LYS A 59 4.94 21.52 -23.33
C LYS A 59 3.74 21.34 -22.42
N ALA A 60 3.12 20.16 -22.42
CA ALA A 60 2.01 19.86 -21.54
C ALA A 60 2.42 20.00 -20.07
N LEU A 61 3.61 19.51 -19.69
CA LEU A 61 4.10 19.64 -18.31
C LEU A 61 4.23 21.11 -17.91
N GLN A 62 4.75 21.96 -18.80
CA GLN A 62 4.86 23.40 -18.56
C GLN A 62 3.50 24.04 -18.26
N ASP A 63 2.42 23.58 -18.90
CA ASP A 63 1.06 24.08 -18.63
C ASP A 63 0.54 23.69 -17.23
N TYR A 64 1.11 22.65 -16.61
CA TYR A 64 0.81 22.23 -15.23
C TYR A 64 1.79 22.81 -14.20
N LEU A 65 2.71 23.69 -14.60
CA LEU A 65 3.53 24.45 -13.67
C LEU A 65 2.83 25.75 -13.29
N ALA A 66 2.78 26.05 -11.99
CA ALA A 66 2.15 27.28 -11.52
C ALA A 66 2.97 28.50 -11.95
N LEU A 67 2.32 29.50 -12.55
CA LEU A 67 2.98 30.75 -12.89
C LEU A 67 3.47 31.50 -11.63
N HIS A 68 4.60 32.19 -11.76
CA HIS A 68 5.23 32.97 -10.68
C HIS A 68 5.61 32.16 -9.42
N SER A 69 5.81 30.85 -9.55
CA SER A 69 6.18 29.93 -8.46
C SER A 69 7.68 29.58 -8.46
N GLU A 70 8.14 28.81 -7.47
CA GLU A 70 9.48 28.22 -7.45
C GLU A 70 9.72 27.26 -8.63
N VAL A 71 8.75 26.41 -8.98
CA VAL A 71 8.93 25.48 -10.10
C VAL A 71 9.06 26.19 -11.44
N GLN A 72 8.37 27.33 -11.65
CA GLN A 72 8.54 28.10 -12.88
C GLN A 72 9.97 28.67 -12.97
N ARG A 73 10.50 29.20 -11.87
CA ARG A 73 11.88 29.72 -11.81
C ARG A 73 12.91 28.63 -12.07
N TRP A 74 12.69 27.44 -11.51
CA TRP A 74 13.51 26.26 -11.79
C TRP A 74 13.45 25.86 -13.27
N TYR A 75 12.25 25.74 -13.83
CA TYR A 75 12.04 25.34 -15.22
C TYR A 75 12.70 26.33 -16.18
N ASP A 76 12.61 27.63 -15.91
CA ASP A 76 13.26 28.67 -16.70
C ASP A 76 14.79 28.52 -16.69
N GLY A 77 15.36 28.08 -15.57
CA GLY A 77 16.80 27.82 -15.39
C GLY A 77 17.34 26.53 -16.03
N LEU A 78 16.48 25.65 -16.56
CA LEU A 78 16.93 24.41 -17.22
C LEU A 78 17.66 24.69 -18.54
N SER A 79 18.65 23.85 -18.83
CA SER A 79 19.38 23.87 -20.11
C SER A 79 18.51 23.44 -21.29
N SER A 80 18.92 23.81 -22.52
CA SER A 80 18.19 23.44 -23.73
C SER A 80 18.02 21.92 -23.91
N SER A 81 19.01 21.12 -23.50
CA SER A 81 18.92 19.66 -23.53
C SER A 81 17.88 19.12 -22.54
N GLN A 82 17.78 19.71 -21.35
CA GLN A 82 16.78 19.34 -20.34
C GLN A 82 15.36 19.74 -20.75
N LYS A 83 15.18 20.74 -21.63
CA LYS A 83 13.86 21.17 -22.14
C LYS A 83 13.39 20.43 -23.39
N VAL A 84 14.17 19.48 -23.90
CA VAL A 84 13.84 18.74 -25.15
C VAL A 84 13.83 17.23 -24.92
N ILE A 85 14.60 16.74 -23.95
CA ILE A 85 14.69 15.31 -23.63
C ILE A 85 13.92 15.05 -22.34
N TRP A 86 12.85 14.25 -22.42
CA TRP A 86 11.98 13.98 -21.27
C TRP A 86 12.75 13.38 -20.08
N THR A 87 13.68 12.46 -20.34
CA THR A 87 14.46 11.80 -19.29
C THR A 87 15.40 12.75 -18.55
N GLU A 88 15.96 13.75 -19.24
CA GLU A 88 16.81 14.77 -18.63
C GLU A 88 15.99 15.76 -17.79
N LEU A 89 14.78 16.09 -18.24
CA LEU A 89 13.84 16.90 -17.47
C LEU A 89 13.42 16.20 -16.18
N GLU A 90 13.01 14.94 -16.30
CA GLU A 90 12.59 14.13 -15.15
C GLU A 90 13.72 13.96 -14.13
N LYS A 91 14.94 13.76 -14.61
CA LYS A 91 16.12 13.72 -13.75
C LYS A 91 16.33 15.05 -13.02
N ALA A 92 16.31 16.17 -13.74
CA ALA A 92 16.47 17.49 -13.14
C ALA A 92 15.35 17.84 -12.16
N PHE A 93 14.12 17.35 -12.40
CA PHE A 93 12.97 17.53 -11.50
C PHE A 93 13.20 16.79 -10.19
N ASN A 94 13.64 15.53 -10.28
CA ASN A 94 13.95 14.70 -9.10
C ASN A 94 15.19 15.17 -8.35
N GLU A 95 16.13 15.87 -9.00
CA GLU A 95 17.28 16.51 -8.34
C GLU A 95 16.85 17.76 -7.55
N GLN A 96 15.91 18.55 -8.07
CA GLN A 96 15.42 19.76 -7.41
C GLN A 96 14.45 19.45 -6.27
N TRP A 97 13.50 18.55 -6.51
CA TRP A 97 12.55 18.04 -5.53
C TRP A 97 12.89 16.59 -5.25
N GLU A 98 14.01 16.39 -4.55
CA GLU A 98 14.39 15.07 -4.06
C GLU A 98 13.18 14.42 -3.40
N PRO A 99 12.81 13.17 -3.79
CA PRO A 99 11.83 12.42 -3.05
C PRO A 99 12.25 12.46 -1.58
N LEU A 100 11.42 13.04 -0.71
CA LEU A 100 11.65 12.90 0.72
C LEU A 100 11.89 11.42 0.96
N PRO A 101 13.02 11.02 1.56
CA PRO A 101 13.26 9.62 1.83
C PRO A 101 12.03 9.17 2.60
N THR A 102 11.25 8.25 2.01
CA THR A 102 10.14 7.59 2.69
C THR A 102 10.69 7.25 4.05
N ALA A 103 10.09 7.77 5.13
CA ALA A 103 10.53 7.44 6.46
C ALA A 103 10.47 5.91 6.55
N VAL A 104 11.61 5.27 6.33
CA VAL A 104 11.76 3.83 6.46
C VAL A 104 11.60 3.69 7.95
N LYS A 105 10.39 3.32 8.39
CA LYS A 105 10.14 2.97 9.79
C LYS A 105 11.30 2.07 10.17
N THR A 106 12.00 2.46 11.24
CA THR A 106 13.23 1.76 11.60
C THR A 106 12.90 0.28 11.85
N GLN A 107 13.91 -0.59 11.78
CA GLN A 107 13.71 -2.01 12.06
C GLN A 107 12.99 -2.23 13.39
N GLU A 108 13.28 -1.39 14.39
CA GLU A 108 12.65 -1.36 15.70
C GLU A 108 11.16 -0.98 15.61
N ALA A 109 10.79 0.06 14.86
CA ALA A 109 9.39 0.47 14.70
C ALA A 109 8.53 -0.62 14.04
N TYR A 110 9.09 -1.34 13.07
CA TYR A 110 8.37 -2.47 12.50
C TYR A 110 8.36 -3.71 13.41
N GLN A 111 9.41 -3.95 14.21
CA GLN A 111 9.38 -5.01 15.24
C GLN A 111 8.32 -4.70 16.31
N GLU A 112 8.19 -3.44 16.70
CA GLU A 112 7.10 -2.97 17.57
C GLU A 112 5.74 -3.17 16.91
N GLU A 113 5.56 -2.80 15.63
CA GLU A 113 4.30 -3.04 14.92
C GLU A 113 3.95 -4.53 14.80
N LEU A 114 4.94 -5.37 14.51
CA LEU A 114 4.76 -6.80 14.38
C LEU A 114 4.41 -7.45 15.74
N THR A 115 5.01 -6.98 16.84
CA THR A 115 4.69 -7.45 18.20
C THR A 115 3.39 -6.86 18.75
N MET A 116 2.95 -5.69 18.26
CA MET A 116 1.64 -5.11 18.53
C MET A 116 0.52 -5.74 17.70
N LEU A 117 0.83 -6.37 16.56
CA LEU A 117 -0.14 -7.04 15.69
C LEU A 117 -0.74 -8.28 16.36
N THR A 118 -1.68 -8.05 17.27
CA THR A 118 -2.35 -9.07 18.06
C THR A 118 -3.73 -9.34 17.50
N LEU A 119 -4.01 -10.60 17.19
CA LEU A 119 -5.39 -11.05 16.95
C LEU A 119 -6.10 -11.25 18.29
N LYS A 120 -7.20 -10.55 18.53
CA LYS A 120 -7.93 -10.69 19.79
C LYS A 120 -8.78 -11.96 19.81
N ASP A 121 -8.84 -12.65 20.94
CA ASP A 121 -9.68 -13.84 21.15
C ASP A 121 -11.14 -13.65 20.70
N LYS A 122 -11.71 -12.46 20.96
CA LYS A 122 -13.10 -12.13 20.60
C LYS A 122 -13.31 -12.05 19.08
N GLU A 123 -12.30 -11.62 18.34
CA GLU A 123 -12.34 -11.38 16.90
C GLU A 123 -12.06 -12.65 16.09
N VAL A 124 -11.53 -13.70 16.72
CA VAL A 124 -11.35 -15.02 16.12
C VAL A 124 -12.69 -15.59 15.66
N GLY A 125 -12.71 -16.08 14.42
CA GLY A 125 -13.92 -16.62 13.78
C GLY A 125 -14.95 -15.56 13.39
N THR A 126 -14.58 -14.27 13.35
CA THR A 126 -15.45 -13.19 12.87
C THR A 126 -15.02 -12.69 11.50
N ARG A 127 -15.91 -11.95 10.81
CA ARG A 127 -15.63 -11.30 9.53
C ARG A 127 -15.49 -9.80 9.74
N LYS A 128 -14.47 -9.18 9.15
CA LYS A 128 -14.34 -7.73 9.02
C LYS A 128 -14.45 -7.33 7.56
N GLU A 129 -14.94 -6.12 7.31
CA GLU A 129 -14.99 -5.56 5.97
C GLU A 129 -13.67 -4.87 5.65
N VAL A 130 -13.00 -5.31 4.59
CA VAL A 130 -11.75 -4.73 4.10
C VAL A 130 -11.95 -4.44 2.61
N GLY A 131 -11.88 -3.17 2.23
CA GLY A 131 -12.05 -2.75 0.83
C GLY A 131 -13.39 -3.18 0.21
N GLY A 132 -14.48 -3.15 0.97
CA GLY A 132 -15.81 -3.58 0.52
C GLY A 132 -16.04 -5.09 0.48
N THR A 133 -15.05 -5.90 0.90
CA THR A 133 -15.17 -7.36 0.95
C THR A 133 -15.18 -7.85 2.40
N LYS A 134 -16.14 -8.72 2.75
CA LYS A 134 -16.17 -9.39 4.05
C LYS A 134 -15.14 -10.52 4.08
N VAL A 135 -14.06 -10.33 4.82
CA VAL A 135 -12.97 -11.30 4.96
C VAL A 135 -12.87 -11.74 6.43
N TRP A 136 -12.51 -12.99 6.67
CA TRP A 136 -12.28 -13.47 8.04
C TRP A 136 -11.09 -12.75 8.70
N VAL A 137 -11.22 -12.38 9.96
CA VAL A 137 -10.19 -11.58 10.66
C VAL A 137 -8.84 -12.30 10.72
N HIS A 138 -8.82 -13.62 10.93
CA HIS A 138 -7.58 -14.41 10.98
C HIS A 138 -6.82 -14.40 9.64
N ILE A 139 -7.52 -14.35 8.51
CA ILE A 139 -6.92 -14.25 7.17
C ILE A 139 -6.26 -12.88 6.98
N VAL A 140 -6.94 -11.83 7.44
CA VAL A 140 -6.39 -10.48 7.33
C VAL A 140 -5.17 -10.33 8.24
N TRP A 141 -5.24 -10.84 9.46
CA TRP A 141 -4.09 -10.89 10.36
C TRP A 141 -2.90 -11.63 9.73
N ALA A 142 -3.13 -12.80 9.11
CA ALA A 142 -2.06 -13.58 8.48
C ALA A 142 -1.38 -12.80 7.34
N LYS A 143 -2.16 -12.08 6.52
CA LYS A 143 -1.62 -11.20 5.46
C LYS A 143 -0.83 -10.02 6.02
N GLU A 144 -1.36 -9.34 7.03
CA GLU A 144 -0.69 -8.20 7.68
C GLU A 144 0.62 -8.64 8.36
N ALA A 145 0.60 -9.77 9.08
CA ALA A 145 1.78 -10.33 9.74
C ALA A 145 2.89 -10.70 8.74
N LEU A 146 2.52 -11.34 7.63
CA LEU A 146 3.48 -11.67 6.58
C LEU A 146 4.03 -10.42 5.90
N HIS A 147 3.18 -9.43 5.61
CA HIS A 147 3.61 -8.17 5.00
C HIS A 147 4.61 -7.43 5.88
N LEU A 148 4.33 -7.31 7.17
CA LEU A 148 5.26 -6.70 8.14
C LEU A 148 6.56 -7.50 8.23
N ALA A 149 6.51 -8.84 8.37
CA ALA A 149 7.72 -9.66 8.43
C ALA A 149 8.62 -9.50 7.19
N LYS A 150 8.02 -9.38 6.00
CA LYS A 150 8.74 -9.10 4.73
C LYS A 150 9.33 -7.70 4.70
N ALA A 151 8.59 -6.69 5.18
CA ALA A 151 9.05 -5.31 5.22
C ALA A 151 10.32 -5.12 6.09
N VAL A 152 10.49 -5.95 7.14
CA VAL A 152 11.66 -5.91 8.03
C VAL A 152 12.76 -6.89 7.62
N GLY A 153 12.48 -7.82 6.72
CA GLY A 153 13.40 -8.91 6.37
C GLY A 153 13.59 -9.95 7.49
N VAL A 154 12.63 -10.09 8.42
CA VAL A 154 12.67 -11.04 9.55
C VAL A 154 11.89 -12.33 9.27
N GLU A 155 11.62 -12.62 8.00
CA GLU A 155 10.79 -13.75 7.55
C GLU A 155 11.20 -15.11 8.12
N ARG A 156 12.47 -15.26 8.52
CA ARG A 156 13.07 -16.49 9.05
C ARG A 156 13.56 -16.37 10.50
N ASP A 157 13.19 -15.30 11.21
CA ASP A 157 13.54 -15.13 12.62
C ASP A 157 12.69 -16.05 13.50
N ILE A 158 13.27 -17.19 13.89
CA ILE A 158 12.62 -18.21 14.71
C ILE A 158 12.20 -17.66 16.09
N GLY A 159 12.96 -16.69 16.64
CA GLY A 159 12.65 -16.08 17.93
C GLY A 159 11.37 -15.25 17.85
N LEU A 160 11.27 -14.38 16.85
CA LEU A 160 10.08 -13.56 16.61
C LEU A 160 8.85 -14.41 16.24
N ILE A 161 9.03 -15.46 15.44
CA ILE A 161 7.97 -16.42 15.13
C ILE A 161 7.40 -17.04 16.41
N HIS A 162 8.25 -17.44 17.35
CA HIS A 162 7.81 -18.03 18.62
C HIS A 162 7.09 -17.03 19.53
N ILE A 163 7.54 -15.77 19.56
CA ILE A 163 6.88 -14.69 20.31
C ILE A 163 5.46 -14.47 19.77
N ILE A 164 5.32 -14.34 18.46
CA ILE A 164 4.03 -14.07 17.82
C ILE A 164 3.10 -15.27 17.90
N HIS A 165 3.64 -16.49 17.75
CA HIS A 165 2.87 -17.71 17.99
C HIS A 165 2.27 -17.75 19.41
N LYS A 166 3.01 -17.29 20.43
CA LYS A 166 2.49 -17.18 21.80
C LYS A 166 1.46 -16.07 22.01
N GLN A 167 1.50 -15.02 21.20
CA GLN A 167 0.53 -13.92 21.24
C GLN A 167 -0.78 -14.26 20.53
N LEU A 168 -0.79 -15.30 19.68
CA LEU A 168 -2.01 -15.75 19.01
C LEU A 168 -3.07 -16.24 20.03
N PRO A 169 -4.36 -16.11 19.72
CA PRO A 169 -5.44 -16.68 20.51
C PRO A 169 -5.28 -18.17 20.78
N LYS A 170 -5.65 -18.62 21.98
CA LYS A 170 -5.56 -20.04 22.37
C LYS A 170 -6.33 -20.98 21.42
N VAL A 171 -7.44 -20.49 20.86
CA VAL A 171 -8.23 -21.20 19.84
C VAL A 171 -7.33 -21.54 18.64
N ILE A 172 -6.59 -20.57 18.13
CA ILE A 172 -5.71 -20.74 16.98
C ILE A 172 -4.49 -21.59 17.35
N GLN A 173 -3.85 -21.32 18.51
CA GLN A 173 -2.69 -22.09 18.95
C GLN A 173 -2.98 -23.60 19.08
N LYS A 174 -4.18 -23.99 19.49
CA LYS A 174 -4.56 -25.41 19.57
C LYS A 174 -4.76 -26.08 18.23
N LEU A 175 -5.21 -25.33 17.22
CA LEU A 175 -5.43 -25.85 15.88
C LEU A 175 -4.13 -25.95 15.07
N MET A 176 -3.12 -25.19 15.48
CA MET A 176 -1.77 -25.24 14.93
C MET A 176 -1.03 -26.49 15.40
N LYS A 177 -0.67 -27.36 14.45
CA LYS A 177 -0.13 -28.72 14.75
C LYS A 177 1.38 -28.84 14.52
N LYS A 178 2.04 -27.81 13.99
CA LYS A 178 3.43 -27.88 13.50
C LYS A 178 4.31 -26.81 14.14
N LYS A 179 5.63 -27.04 14.08
CA LYS A 179 6.62 -25.99 14.34
C LYS A 179 6.86 -25.21 13.05
N TYR A 180 6.84 -23.88 13.14
CA TYR A 180 6.98 -22.98 11.99
C TYR A 180 8.42 -22.48 11.91
N MET A 181 9.02 -22.55 10.72
CA MET A 181 10.40 -22.11 10.49
C MET A 181 10.46 -20.76 9.75
N SER A 182 9.32 -20.30 9.26
CA SER A 182 9.16 -19.00 8.63
C SER A 182 7.81 -18.36 8.98
N PHE A 183 7.73 -17.04 8.84
CA PHE A 183 6.45 -16.31 8.90
C PHE A 183 5.50 -16.72 7.78
N GLU A 184 6.02 -17.19 6.65
CA GLU A 184 5.20 -17.71 5.55
C GLU A 184 4.51 -19.01 5.95
N ASP A 185 5.20 -19.92 6.64
CA ASP A 185 4.59 -21.15 7.18
C ASP A 185 3.52 -20.81 8.23
N LEU A 186 3.84 -19.89 9.14
CA LEU A 186 2.93 -19.44 10.20
C LEU A 186 1.66 -18.81 9.62
N ALA A 187 1.82 -17.85 8.71
CA ALA A 187 0.71 -17.15 8.08
C ALA A 187 -0.13 -18.08 7.21
N SER A 188 0.50 -19.01 6.47
CA SER A 188 -0.20 -19.97 5.62
C SER A 188 -1.03 -20.95 6.46
N GLU A 189 -0.53 -21.41 7.60
CA GLU A 189 -1.31 -22.28 8.47
C GLU A 189 -2.50 -21.52 9.06
N VAL A 190 -2.30 -20.32 9.60
CA VAL A 190 -3.40 -19.50 10.14
C VAL A 190 -4.43 -19.16 9.07
N TRP A 191 -3.98 -18.88 7.84
CA TRP A 191 -4.83 -18.65 6.68
C TRP A 191 -5.64 -19.90 6.27
N GLY A 192 -5.03 -21.08 6.37
CA GLY A 192 -5.63 -22.37 6.01
C GLY A 192 -6.49 -23.02 7.09
N LEU A 193 -6.66 -22.38 8.25
CA LEU A 193 -7.49 -22.92 9.33
C LEU A 193 -8.96 -23.00 8.91
N ASP A 194 -9.57 -24.15 9.19
CA ASP A 194 -10.98 -24.36 8.95
C ASP A 194 -11.83 -23.55 9.94
N VAL A 195 -12.78 -22.80 9.41
CA VAL A 195 -13.62 -21.89 10.20
C VAL A 195 -14.54 -22.64 11.14
N GLU A 196 -15.08 -23.80 10.72
CA GLU A 196 -15.94 -24.63 11.56
C GLU A 196 -15.14 -25.21 12.72
N GLU A 197 -13.88 -25.59 12.50
CA GLU A 197 -12.96 -26.04 13.56
C GLU A 197 -12.63 -24.91 14.54
N ILE A 198 -12.37 -23.69 14.04
CA ILE A 198 -12.19 -22.48 14.87
C ILE A 198 -13.41 -22.23 15.75
N GLN A 199 -14.60 -22.30 15.17
CA GLN A 199 -15.83 -21.96 15.88
C GLN A 199 -16.19 -23.02 16.94
N ARG A 200 -16.01 -24.29 16.61
CA ARG A 200 -16.14 -25.41 17.56
C ARG A 200 -15.18 -25.28 18.75
N GLU A 201 -13.91 -25.00 18.48
CA GLU A 201 -12.91 -24.89 19.56
C GLU A 201 -13.16 -23.65 20.44
N LYS A 202 -13.68 -22.56 19.86
CA LYS A 202 -14.11 -21.38 20.61
C LYS A 202 -15.25 -21.72 21.57
N GLU A 203 -16.28 -22.43 21.11
CA GLU A 203 -17.41 -22.86 21.94
C GLU A 203 -16.97 -23.79 23.09
N GLU A 204 -16.08 -24.74 22.81
CA GLU A 204 -15.52 -25.64 23.84
C GLU A 204 -14.70 -24.89 24.90
N LEU A 205 -13.93 -23.88 24.49
CA LEU A 205 -13.16 -23.04 25.41
C LEU A 205 -14.05 -22.14 26.27
N ASP A 206 -15.09 -21.54 25.68
CA ASP A 206 -16.05 -20.71 26.41
C ASP A 206 -16.85 -21.55 27.41
N LYS A 207 -17.23 -22.78 27.04
CA LYS A 207 -17.90 -23.73 27.94
C LYS A 207 -17.02 -24.13 29.12
N LYS A 208 -15.76 -24.50 28.87
CA LYS A 208 -14.80 -24.84 29.95
C LYS A 208 -14.59 -23.70 30.93
N LYS A 209 -14.46 -22.48 30.42
CA LYS A 209 -14.30 -21.28 31.24
C LYS A 209 -15.52 -21.05 32.13
N LYS A 210 -16.72 -21.23 31.59
CA LYS A 210 -17.97 -21.13 32.36
C LYS A 210 -18.07 -22.19 33.47
N GLU A 211 -17.68 -23.42 33.18
CA GLU A 211 -17.66 -24.51 34.18
C GLU A 211 -16.59 -24.33 35.27
N GLU A 212 -15.46 -23.69 34.96
CA GLU A 212 -14.46 -23.27 35.96
C GLU A 212 -15.00 -22.13 36.85
N ASP A 213 -15.57 -21.09 36.25
CA ASP A 213 -16.18 -19.97 36.99
C ASP A 213 -17.34 -20.41 37.91
N GLU A 214 -18.08 -21.46 37.53
CA GLU A 214 -19.14 -22.06 38.35
C GLU A 214 -18.61 -22.96 39.48
N ARG A 215 -17.41 -23.53 39.34
CA ARG A 215 -16.76 -24.36 40.40
C ARG A 215 -16.02 -23.52 41.43
N GLU A 216 -15.63 -22.30 41.09
CA GLU A 216 -14.93 -21.38 41.98
C GLU A 216 -15.87 -20.44 42.77
N ARG A 217 -17.19 -20.53 42.55
CA ARG A 217 -18.23 -19.83 43.31
C ARG A 217 -18.86 -20.71 44.37
#